data_AF-A0A257KGK1-F1
#
_entry.id   AF-A0A257KGK1-F1
#
_cell.length_a   1.000
_cell.length_b   1.000
_cell.length_c   1.000
_cell.angle_alpha   90.00
_cell.angle_beta   90.00
_cell.angle_gamma   90.00
#
_symmetry.space_group_name_H-M   'P 1'
#
loop_
_entity.id
_entity.type
_entity.pdbx_description
1 polymer ?
#
loop_
_entity_poly.entity_id
_entity_poly.type
_entity_poly.pdbx_seq_one_letter_code
_entity_poly.pdbx_strand_id
1 'polypeptide(L)'
;LSVTDTAGKVWYSYAAQQGVANITPLTTLALLDSNGKKPLADLAKNWASVNLASATVLASAAKVNANLQSLLVANGLDAKTFNVFATPFSANHTGFDAVLDATRISLDCTLTSCTESIRNPVGSVLVSWNGNIATTGISLSWTATTTGGGTTSGTVTANLGSCKAPKAGTYSLVVQTSVAGLGGLTVPEVCIDGLPAAPASQTEFCSGADVNAQLPPGVSIKSCSFSGNSGTITAQITTPVVLDYTVTYTFVKN
;
A
#
# COMPACT_ATOMS: atom_id res chain seq x y z
N LEU A 1 -6.95 17.77 8.55
CA LEU A 1 -6.07 18.95 8.69
C LEU A 1 -5.60 19.38 7.32
N SER A 2 -5.35 20.68 7.10
CA SER A 2 -4.77 21.16 5.84
C SER A 2 -3.87 22.38 6.03
N VAL A 3 -2.89 22.56 5.15
CA VAL A 3 -2.05 23.76 5.05
C VAL A 3 -1.84 24.11 3.58
N THR A 4 -1.73 25.39 3.26
CA THR A 4 -1.35 25.87 1.93
C THR A 4 0.11 26.29 1.94
N ASP A 5 0.92 25.76 1.02
CA ASP A 5 2.32 26.15 0.90
C ASP A 5 2.50 27.48 0.14
N THR A 6 3.74 27.95 0.04
CA THR A 6 4.11 29.19 -0.65
C THR A 6 3.86 29.16 -2.16
N ALA A 7 3.70 27.97 -2.75
CA ALA A 7 3.33 27.79 -4.15
C ALA A 7 1.81 27.70 -4.36
N GLY A 8 1.01 27.92 -3.30
CA GLY A 8 -0.45 27.87 -3.36
C GLY A 8 -1.03 26.47 -3.33
N LYS A 9 -0.22 25.44 -3.06
CA LYS A 9 -0.69 24.06 -3.02
C LYS A 9 -1.19 23.68 -1.64
N VAL A 10 -2.35 23.03 -1.62
CA VAL A 10 -2.96 22.56 -0.38
C VAL A 10 -2.54 21.13 -0.07
N TRP A 11 -1.98 20.94 1.12
CA TRP A 11 -1.60 19.65 1.68
C TRP A 11 -2.57 19.26 2.77
N TYR A 12 -2.83 17.97 2.90
CA TYR A 12 -3.81 17.42 3.82
C TYR A 12 -3.19 16.34 4.70
N SER A 13 -3.78 16.16 5.89
CA SER A 13 -3.39 15.11 6.82
C SER A 13 -4.54 14.68 7.72
N TYR A 14 -4.37 13.51 8.32
CA TYR A 14 -5.26 12.93 9.32
C TYR A 14 -4.71 13.19 10.72
N ALA A 15 -5.57 13.62 11.65
CA ALA A 15 -5.18 13.83 13.04
C ALA A 15 -5.07 12.47 13.75
N ALA A 16 -3.93 11.78 13.55
CA ALA A 16 -3.67 10.45 14.08
C ALA A 16 -3.44 10.41 15.60
N GLN A 17 -2.93 11.50 16.18
CA GLN A 17 -2.62 11.60 17.60
C GLN A 17 -2.62 13.06 18.08
N GLN A 18 -2.60 13.25 19.40
CA GLN A 18 -2.45 14.57 20.01
C GLN A 18 -0.98 15.04 19.93
N GLY A 19 -0.75 16.34 19.75
CA GLY A 19 0.58 16.95 19.77
C GLY A 19 1.17 17.24 18.39
N VAL A 20 1.55 16.20 17.64
CA VAL A 20 2.23 16.35 16.33
C VAL A 20 1.35 15.82 15.21
N ALA A 21 1.08 16.67 14.22
CA ALA A 21 0.43 16.30 12.98
C ALA A 21 1.34 16.63 11.79
N ASN A 22 1.90 15.61 11.16
CA ASN A 22 2.66 15.78 9.93
C ASN A 22 1.69 16.17 8.81
N ILE A 23 1.88 17.32 8.17
CA ILE A 23 1.15 17.69 6.96
C ILE A 23 2.15 17.75 5.83
N THR A 24 2.25 16.66 5.08
CA THR A 24 3.28 16.45 4.05
C THR A 24 2.64 15.95 2.75
N PRO A 25 3.41 15.93 1.64
CA PRO A 25 2.96 15.27 0.42
C PRO A 25 2.57 13.81 0.62
N LEU A 26 3.28 13.06 1.48
CA LEU A 26 2.98 11.64 1.75
C LEU A 26 1.69 11.45 2.54
N THR A 27 1.42 12.29 3.55
CA THR A 27 0.16 12.23 4.29
C THR A 27 -1.02 12.59 3.41
N THR A 28 -0.81 13.51 2.47
CA THR A 28 -1.83 13.90 1.48
C THR A 28 -2.15 12.73 0.54
N LEU A 29 -1.12 12.03 0.05
CA LEU A 29 -1.29 10.86 -0.81
C LEU A 29 -2.01 9.71 -0.09
N ALA A 30 -1.62 9.41 1.15
CA ALA A 30 -2.30 8.39 1.95
C ALA A 30 -3.77 8.77 2.22
N LEU A 31 -4.06 10.03 2.53
CA LEU A 31 -5.43 10.48 2.75
C LEU A 31 -6.26 10.44 1.46
N LEU A 32 -5.66 10.78 0.31
CA LEU A 32 -6.31 10.68 -0.99
C LEU A 32 -6.71 9.24 -1.33
N ASP A 33 -5.79 8.29 -1.13
CA ASP A 33 -6.09 6.86 -1.33
C ASP A 33 -7.21 6.38 -0.39
N SER A 34 -7.16 6.78 0.88
CA SER A 34 -8.19 6.42 1.86
C SER A 34 -9.58 6.98 1.53
N ASN A 35 -9.62 8.09 0.81
CA ASN A 35 -10.86 8.74 0.34
C ASN A 35 -11.33 8.20 -1.03
N GLY A 36 -10.73 7.11 -1.52
CA GLY A 36 -11.06 6.52 -2.82
C GLY A 36 -10.76 7.48 -3.97
N LYS A 37 -9.67 8.25 -3.86
CA LYS A 37 -9.20 9.23 -4.85
C LYS A 37 -10.13 10.42 -5.09
N LYS A 38 -11.18 10.62 -4.30
CA LYS A 38 -12.03 11.82 -4.40
C LYS A 38 -11.30 13.08 -3.89
N PRO A 39 -11.63 14.28 -4.42
CA PRO A 39 -11.04 15.54 -3.98
C PRO A 39 -11.04 15.72 -2.46
N LEU A 40 -9.86 16.01 -1.90
CA LEU A 40 -9.69 16.17 -0.45
C LEU A 40 -10.29 17.48 0.08
N ALA A 41 -10.50 18.48 -0.77
CA ALA A 41 -11.19 19.71 -0.40
C ALA A 41 -12.62 19.42 0.07
N ASP A 42 -13.34 18.52 -0.61
CA ASP A 42 -14.70 18.13 -0.22
C ASP A 42 -14.70 17.29 1.06
N LEU A 43 -13.73 16.38 1.22
CA LEU A 43 -13.55 15.64 2.47
C LEU A 43 -13.30 16.60 3.65
N ALA A 44 -12.43 17.60 3.47
CA ALA A 44 -12.12 18.58 4.51
C ALA A 44 -13.34 19.45 4.87
N LYS A 45 -14.11 19.89 3.87
CA LYS A 45 -15.33 20.68 4.08
C LYS A 45 -16.42 19.89 4.81
N ASN A 46 -16.53 18.59 4.53
CA ASN A 46 -17.60 17.73 5.04
C ASN A 46 -17.14 16.80 6.16
N TRP A 47 -15.97 17.05 6.77
CA TRP A 47 -15.31 16.14 7.72
C TRP A 47 -16.24 15.66 8.85
N ALA A 48 -17.05 16.55 9.42
CA ALA A 48 -17.99 16.22 10.49
C ALA A 48 -19.10 15.22 10.07
N SER A 49 -19.35 15.10 8.78
CA SER A 49 -20.38 14.22 8.19
C SER A 49 -19.83 13.01 7.46
N VAL A 50 -18.51 12.98 7.19
CA VAL A 50 -17.85 11.87 6.48
C VAL A 50 -17.16 10.97 7.51
N ASN A 51 -17.60 9.72 7.58
CA ASN A 51 -16.99 8.73 8.47
C ASN A 51 -15.81 8.02 7.78
N LEU A 52 -14.65 8.69 7.73
CA LEU A 52 -13.41 8.07 7.28
C LEU A 52 -12.74 7.34 8.45
N ALA A 53 -12.83 6.00 8.43
CA ALA A 53 -12.30 5.16 9.48
C ALA A 53 -10.76 5.24 9.57
N SER A 54 -10.23 5.33 10.80
CA SER A 54 -8.79 5.39 11.08
C SER A 54 -8.03 4.18 10.50
N ALA A 55 -8.65 3.00 10.51
CA ALA A 55 -8.08 1.79 9.91
C ALA A 55 -7.88 1.93 8.39
N THR A 56 -8.80 2.56 7.68
CA THR A 56 -8.66 2.83 6.23
C THR A 56 -7.49 3.76 5.95
N VAL A 57 -7.28 4.76 6.82
CA VAL A 57 -6.16 5.71 6.71
C VAL A 57 -4.82 5.00 6.97
N LEU A 58 -4.74 4.12 7.98
CA LEU A 58 -3.56 3.29 8.23
C LEU A 58 -3.27 2.32 7.08
N ALA A 59 -4.29 1.66 6.54
CA ALA A 59 -4.12 0.78 5.38
C ALA A 59 -3.56 1.56 4.18
N SER A 60 -4.01 2.80 3.98
CA SER A 60 -3.51 3.67 2.93
C SER A 60 -2.08 4.14 3.18
N ALA A 61 -1.69 4.39 4.44
CA ALA A 61 -0.30 4.64 4.81
C ALA A 61 0.59 3.42 4.53
N ALA A 62 0.10 2.21 4.78
CA ALA A 62 0.84 0.99 4.46
C ALA A 62 1.07 0.85 2.94
N LYS A 63 0.12 1.27 2.10
CA LYS A 63 0.33 1.33 0.64
C LYS A 63 1.36 2.37 0.24
N VAL A 64 1.43 3.51 0.93
CA VAL A 64 2.52 4.48 0.71
C VAL A 64 3.86 3.82 0.99
N ASN A 65 3.98 3.10 2.12
CA ASN A 65 5.21 2.39 2.44
C ASN A 65 5.57 1.30 1.43
N ALA A 66 4.57 0.54 0.97
CA ALA A 66 4.79 -0.51 -0.02
C ALA A 66 5.27 0.09 -1.36
N ASN A 67 4.64 1.16 -1.84
CA ASN A 67 5.04 1.82 -3.10
C ASN A 67 6.44 2.48 -2.97
N LEU A 68 6.78 3.00 -1.80
CA LEU A 68 8.04 3.71 -1.57
C LEU A 68 9.09 2.87 -0.84
N GLN A 69 8.93 1.55 -0.76
CA GLN A 69 9.76 0.68 0.08
C GLN A 69 11.26 0.88 -0.19
N SER A 70 11.68 0.85 -1.46
CA SER A 70 13.08 1.05 -1.84
C SER A 70 13.61 2.42 -1.40
N LEU A 71 12.80 3.48 -1.51
CA LEU A 71 13.19 4.83 -1.12
C LEU A 71 13.27 4.97 0.40
N LEU A 72 12.33 4.38 1.14
CA LEU A 72 12.33 4.38 2.60
C LEU A 72 13.58 3.67 3.14
N VAL A 73 13.86 2.46 2.64
CA VAL A 73 15.03 1.67 3.06
C VAL A 73 16.34 2.37 2.70
N ALA A 74 16.43 2.96 1.50
CA ALA A 74 17.62 3.72 1.09
C ALA A 74 17.92 4.92 1.98
N ASN A 75 16.92 5.46 2.69
CA ASN A 75 17.05 6.57 3.63
C ASN A 75 17.04 6.12 5.10
N GLY A 76 17.22 4.82 5.37
CA GLY A 76 17.35 4.29 6.73
C GLY A 76 16.03 4.18 7.51
N LEU A 77 14.89 4.23 6.82
CA LEU A 77 13.58 4.00 7.43
C LEU A 77 13.15 2.54 7.25
N ASP A 78 12.48 1.99 8.25
CA ASP A 78 11.83 0.70 8.15
C ASP A 78 10.44 0.84 7.51
N ALA A 79 10.33 0.45 6.23
CA ALA A 79 9.07 0.47 5.50
C ALA A 79 7.96 -0.39 6.12
N LYS A 80 8.29 -1.34 7.02
CA LYS A 80 7.28 -2.16 7.69
C LYS A 80 6.59 -1.46 8.85
N THR A 81 7.22 -0.43 9.44
CA THR A 81 6.74 0.20 10.68
C THR A 81 6.65 1.72 10.59
N PHE A 82 7.25 2.34 9.58
CA PHE A 82 7.22 3.78 9.38
C PHE A 82 5.79 4.31 9.19
N ASN A 83 5.38 5.32 9.96
CA ASN A 83 4.04 5.86 9.89
C ASN A 83 4.07 7.33 9.51
N VAL A 84 3.76 7.65 8.25
CA VAL A 84 3.78 9.02 7.71
C VAL A 84 2.99 10.04 8.54
N PHE A 85 1.95 9.59 9.26
CA PHE A 85 1.10 10.46 10.08
C PHE A 85 1.63 10.69 11.50
N ALA A 86 2.40 9.75 12.05
CA ALA A 86 2.73 9.71 13.47
C ALA A 86 4.24 9.78 13.76
N THR A 87 5.11 9.42 12.80
CA THR A 87 6.56 9.47 12.98
C THR A 87 7.01 10.92 13.17
N PRO A 88 7.74 11.25 14.26
CA PRO A 88 8.26 12.59 14.47
C PRO A 88 9.10 13.07 13.28
N PHE A 89 8.89 14.32 12.87
CA PHE A 89 9.59 14.93 11.76
C PHE A 89 10.73 15.83 12.25
N SER A 90 11.83 15.86 11.50
CA SER A 90 12.95 16.79 11.69
C SER A 90 13.51 17.18 10.34
N ALA A 91 13.57 18.48 10.04
CA ALA A 91 14.11 18.99 8.78
C ALA A 91 15.65 18.99 8.83
N ASN A 92 16.25 17.85 8.50
CA ASN A 92 17.69 17.62 8.61
C ASN A 92 18.30 16.88 7.39
N HIS A 93 17.55 16.76 6.30
CA HIS A 93 17.94 16.06 5.06
C HIS A 93 18.31 14.58 5.26
N THR A 94 17.79 13.92 6.29
CA THR A 94 17.98 12.48 6.56
C THR A 94 16.64 11.80 6.83
N GLY A 95 16.59 10.46 6.76
CA GLY A 95 15.40 9.71 7.16
C GLY A 95 14.14 10.17 6.43
N PHE A 96 13.12 10.57 7.19
CA PHE A 96 11.85 11.06 6.63
C PHE A 96 12.04 12.33 5.80
N ASP A 97 12.90 13.26 6.21
CA ASP A 97 13.14 14.49 5.45
C ASP A 97 13.79 14.22 4.10
N ALA A 98 14.79 13.33 4.05
CA ALA A 98 15.41 12.91 2.79
C ALA A 98 14.42 12.25 1.83
N VAL A 99 13.44 11.49 2.35
CA VAL A 99 12.37 10.90 1.54
C VAL A 99 11.46 11.99 0.95
N LEU A 100 11.13 13.02 1.74
CA LEU A 100 10.36 14.17 1.26
C LEU A 100 11.16 14.97 0.22
N ASP A 101 12.46 15.18 0.44
CA ASP A 101 13.36 15.85 -0.49
C ASP A 101 13.47 15.11 -1.83
N ALA A 102 13.50 13.78 -1.79
CA ALA A 102 13.58 12.92 -2.95
C ALA A 102 12.25 12.77 -3.71
N THR A 103 11.14 13.27 -3.15
CA THR A 103 9.80 13.03 -3.70
C THR A 103 9.10 14.32 -4.12
N ARG A 104 8.46 14.30 -5.29
CA ARG A 104 7.56 15.34 -5.78
C ARG A 104 6.22 14.69 -6.12
N ILE A 105 5.23 14.91 -5.28
CA ILE A 105 3.86 14.45 -5.53
C ILE A 105 3.08 15.60 -6.16
N SER A 106 2.45 15.37 -7.30
CA SER A 106 1.47 16.26 -7.91
C SER A 106 0.13 15.58 -8.00
N LEU A 107 -0.94 16.32 -7.73
CA LEU A 107 -2.31 15.83 -7.81
C LEU A 107 -3.02 16.65 -8.88
N ASP A 108 -3.65 15.96 -9.83
CA ASP A 108 -4.54 16.57 -10.81
C ASP A 108 -5.96 16.07 -10.54
N CYS A 109 -6.85 17.01 -10.20
CA CYS A 109 -8.17 16.72 -9.69
C CYS A 109 -9.27 17.25 -10.61
N THR A 110 -10.22 16.37 -10.89
CA THR A 110 -11.55 16.72 -11.39
C THR A 110 -12.51 16.92 -10.21
N LEU A 111 -13.78 17.22 -10.50
CA LEU A 111 -14.83 17.33 -9.47
C LEU A 111 -15.09 16.02 -8.71
N THR A 112 -14.75 14.86 -9.28
CA THR A 112 -15.12 13.55 -8.70
C THR A 112 -13.93 12.64 -8.40
N SER A 113 -12.77 12.92 -8.96
CA SER A 113 -11.58 12.08 -8.81
C SER A 113 -10.29 12.87 -9.01
N CYS A 114 -9.22 12.44 -8.35
CA CYS A 114 -7.87 12.93 -8.53
C CYS A 114 -6.95 11.80 -9.01
N THR A 115 -5.94 12.17 -9.78
CA THR A 115 -4.81 11.32 -10.15
C THR A 115 -3.53 11.86 -9.55
N GLU A 116 -2.60 10.99 -9.21
CA GLU A 116 -1.30 11.35 -8.66
C GLU A 116 -0.17 11.09 -9.66
N SER A 117 0.83 11.97 -9.63
CA SER A 117 2.14 11.74 -10.22
C SER A 117 3.20 11.85 -9.14
N ILE A 118 4.06 10.83 -9.04
CA ILE A 118 5.12 10.75 -8.04
C ILE A 118 6.46 10.74 -8.79
N ARG A 119 7.19 11.85 -8.69
CA ARG A 119 8.42 12.12 -9.44
C ARG A 119 9.57 12.40 -8.49
N ASN A 120 10.79 12.29 -9.00
CA ASN A 120 11.98 12.79 -8.31
C ASN A 120 12.17 14.30 -8.60
N PRO A 121 13.12 14.99 -7.93
CA PRO A 121 13.33 16.43 -8.13
C PRO A 121 13.78 16.81 -9.54
N VAL A 122 14.35 15.87 -10.31
CA VAL A 122 14.74 16.09 -11.71
C VAL A 122 13.59 15.82 -12.69
N GLY A 123 12.38 15.55 -12.19
CA GLY A 123 11.15 15.40 -12.98
C GLY A 123 10.90 14.01 -13.57
N SER A 124 11.79 13.05 -13.35
CA SER A 124 11.57 11.65 -13.77
C SER A 124 10.55 10.96 -12.88
N VAL A 125 9.81 9.99 -13.43
CA VAL A 125 8.88 9.17 -12.62
C VAL A 125 9.68 8.41 -11.58
N LEU A 126 9.30 8.58 -10.31
CA LEU A 126 9.93 7.91 -9.18
C LEU A 126 9.24 6.59 -8.89
N VAL A 127 7.90 6.60 -8.88
CA VAL A 127 7.06 5.41 -8.74
C VAL A 127 5.73 5.65 -9.45
N SER A 128 5.19 4.61 -10.09
CA SER A 128 3.80 4.59 -10.55
C SER A 128 2.93 4.11 -9.41
N TRP A 129 1.97 4.92 -8.96
CA TRP A 129 1.13 4.55 -7.82
C TRP A 129 0.33 3.27 -8.11
N ASN A 130 0.46 2.30 -7.22
CA ASN A 130 -0.38 1.12 -7.17
C ASN A 130 -1.26 1.13 -5.90
N GLY A 131 -2.54 1.45 -6.07
CA GLY A 131 -3.53 1.47 -4.98
C GLY A 131 -3.95 0.07 -4.48
N ASN A 132 -3.58 -0.98 -5.21
CA ASN A 132 -3.84 -2.38 -4.88
C ASN A 132 -2.57 -3.13 -4.47
N ILE A 133 -1.48 -2.41 -4.17
CA ILE A 133 -0.21 -3.02 -3.78
C ILE A 133 -0.37 -3.83 -2.50
N ALA A 134 0.33 -4.97 -2.43
CA ALA A 134 0.38 -5.78 -1.22
C ALA A 134 1.04 -5.01 -0.07
N THR A 135 0.39 -5.01 1.10
CA THR A 135 0.90 -4.40 2.33
C THR A 135 1.24 -5.43 3.40
N THR A 136 1.35 -6.70 3.02
CA THR A 136 1.67 -7.81 3.93
C THR A 136 2.98 -7.55 4.68
N GLY A 137 2.96 -7.78 6.00
CA GLY A 137 4.12 -7.58 6.85
C GLY A 137 4.43 -6.11 7.16
N ILE A 138 3.59 -5.18 6.69
CA ILE A 138 3.58 -3.79 7.15
C ILE A 138 2.57 -3.68 8.29
N SER A 139 3.05 -3.22 9.44
CA SER A 139 2.26 -3.10 10.66
C SER A 139 2.38 -1.67 11.16
N LEU A 140 1.31 -0.91 10.99
CA LEU A 140 1.24 0.49 11.38
C LEU A 140 0.21 0.65 12.49
N SER A 141 0.55 1.46 13.48
CA SER A 141 -0.37 1.83 14.54
C SER A 141 -0.18 3.29 14.94
N TRP A 142 -1.21 3.83 15.57
CA TRP A 142 -1.12 5.03 16.40
C TRP A 142 -2.12 4.92 17.54
N THR A 143 -1.77 5.53 18.67
CA THR A 143 -2.65 5.71 19.81
C THR A 143 -3.07 7.17 19.88
N ALA A 144 -4.34 7.45 19.58
CA ALA A 144 -4.91 8.76 19.86
C ALA A 144 -5.37 8.81 21.33
N THR A 145 -4.65 9.52 22.19
CA THR A 145 -5.18 9.99 23.48
C THR A 145 -5.82 11.36 23.27
N THR A 146 -7.15 11.42 23.21
CA THR A 146 -7.90 12.68 23.27
C THR A 146 -8.41 12.88 24.69
N THR A 147 -7.99 13.97 25.33
CA THR A 147 -8.65 14.47 26.55
C THR A 147 -9.97 15.12 26.12
N GLY A 148 -11.07 14.37 26.24
CA GLY A 148 -12.44 14.84 25.96
C GLY A 148 -12.98 14.46 24.59
N GLY A 149 -13.53 13.23 24.49
CA GLY A 149 -14.45 12.83 23.42
C GLY A 149 -13.86 11.96 22.31
N GLY A 150 -13.85 10.63 22.54
CA GLY A 150 -13.69 9.61 21.51
C GLY A 150 -12.24 9.19 21.21
N THR A 151 -11.90 7.96 21.58
CA THR A 151 -10.64 7.30 21.21
C THR A 151 -10.69 6.86 19.75
N THR A 152 -9.91 7.49 18.86
CA THR A 152 -9.63 6.97 17.51
C THR A 152 -8.29 6.21 17.53
N SER A 153 -8.28 5.04 18.15
CA SER A 153 -7.14 4.13 18.04
C SER A 153 -7.20 3.41 16.70
N GLY A 154 -6.11 3.46 15.93
CA GLY A 154 -5.96 2.68 14.72
C GLY A 154 -4.78 1.73 14.88
N THR A 155 -5.02 0.44 14.71
CA THR A 155 -3.96 -0.56 14.54
C THR A 155 -4.28 -1.33 13.28
N VAL A 156 -3.34 -1.33 12.34
CA VAL A 156 -3.35 -2.23 11.20
C VAL A 156 -2.10 -3.08 11.31
N THR A 157 -2.27 -4.31 11.75
CA THR A 157 -1.25 -5.34 11.63
C THR A 157 -1.65 -6.17 10.42
N ALA A 158 -0.92 -6.05 9.31
CA ALA A 158 -1.05 -6.99 8.21
C ALA A 158 -0.42 -8.32 8.66
N ASN A 159 -1.17 -9.06 9.49
CA ASN A 159 -0.72 -10.32 10.08
C ASN A 159 -0.43 -11.35 8.98
N LEU A 160 0.71 -12.00 9.12
CA LEU A 160 1.07 -13.21 8.42
C LEU A 160 0.24 -14.35 9.02
N GLY A 161 -0.70 -14.88 8.24
CA GLY A 161 -1.52 -16.04 8.60
C GLY A 161 -3.00 -15.71 8.70
N SER A 162 -3.79 -16.38 7.87
CA SER A 162 -5.25 -16.36 7.75
C SER A 162 -5.85 -15.14 7.04
N CYS A 163 -5.61 -15.04 5.72
CA CYS A 163 -6.40 -14.16 4.85
C CYS A 163 -7.90 -14.43 5.07
N LYS A 164 -8.69 -13.37 5.33
CA LYS A 164 -10.15 -13.45 5.45
C LYS A 164 -10.76 -12.39 4.54
N ALA A 165 -11.66 -12.82 3.66
CA ALA A 165 -12.33 -11.91 2.74
C ALA A 165 -13.06 -10.78 3.53
N PRO A 166 -12.88 -9.50 3.15
CA PRO A 166 -13.27 -8.36 3.98
C PRO A 166 -14.79 -8.15 4.03
N LYS A 167 -15.53 -8.71 3.06
CA LYS A 167 -16.99 -8.57 2.92
C LYS A 167 -17.61 -9.88 2.42
N ALA A 168 -18.83 -10.18 2.85
CA ALA A 168 -19.61 -11.29 2.29
C ALA A 168 -19.71 -11.18 0.76
N GLY A 169 -19.35 -12.24 0.05
CA GLY A 169 -19.35 -12.26 -1.42
C GLY A 169 -18.07 -11.72 -2.09
N THR A 170 -17.03 -11.39 -1.33
CA THR A 170 -15.68 -11.07 -1.86
C THR A 170 -14.72 -12.23 -1.64
N TYR A 171 -13.60 -12.21 -2.37
CA TYR A 171 -12.51 -13.18 -2.22
C TYR A 171 -11.25 -12.50 -1.69
N SER A 172 -10.45 -13.24 -0.92
CA SER A 172 -9.05 -12.94 -0.65
C SER A 172 -8.16 -13.89 -1.45
N LEU A 173 -7.07 -13.37 -2.01
CA LEU A 173 -6.03 -14.16 -2.65
C LEU A 173 -4.85 -14.29 -1.72
N VAL A 174 -4.59 -15.53 -1.31
CA VAL A 174 -3.39 -15.95 -0.60
C VAL A 174 -2.33 -16.25 -1.64
N VAL A 175 -1.15 -15.65 -1.53
CA VAL A 175 -0.03 -15.85 -2.45
C VAL A 175 1.17 -16.34 -1.65
N GLN A 176 1.61 -17.55 -1.91
CA GLN A 176 2.74 -18.18 -1.24
C GLN A 176 3.82 -18.45 -2.28
N THR A 177 5.02 -17.91 -2.07
CA THR A 177 6.15 -18.16 -2.98
C THR A 177 7.08 -19.18 -2.35
N SER A 178 7.49 -20.20 -3.09
CA SER A 178 8.57 -21.11 -2.71
C SER A 178 9.69 -21.00 -3.72
N VAL A 179 10.93 -20.97 -3.23
CA VAL A 179 12.12 -20.85 -4.08
C VAL A 179 12.89 -22.16 -3.99
N ALA A 180 13.23 -22.74 -5.13
CA ALA A 180 14.01 -23.98 -5.16
C ALA A 180 15.44 -23.70 -4.65
N GLY A 181 15.92 -24.48 -3.68
CA GLY A 181 17.29 -24.39 -3.15
C GLY A 181 17.48 -23.56 -1.88
N LEU A 182 16.45 -22.90 -1.34
CA LEU A 182 16.54 -22.08 -0.10
C LEU A 182 16.29 -22.83 1.22
N GLY A 183 16.39 -24.16 1.24
CA GLY A 183 16.54 -24.92 2.51
C GLY A 183 15.46 -24.72 3.58
N GLY A 184 14.18 -24.60 3.20
CA GLY A 184 13.07 -24.54 4.16
C GLY A 184 12.83 -23.18 4.82
N LEU A 185 13.40 -22.09 4.28
CA LEU A 185 12.99 -20.73 4.68
C LEU A 185 11.51 -20.52 4.40
N THR A 186 10.74 -20.20 5.44
CA THR A 186 9.34 -19.79 5.34
C THR A 186 9.27 -18.42 4.65
N VAL A 187 8.91 -18.44 3.37
CA VAL A 187 8.60 -17.21 2.63
C VAL A 187 7.23 -16.71 3.11
N PRO A 188 7.11 -15.42 3.46
CA PRO A 188 5.86 -14.86 3.97
C PRO A 188 4.71 -14.99 2.96
N GLU A 189 3.55 -15.40 3.47
CA GLU A 189 2.28 -15.42 2.75
C GLU A 189 1.80 -13.99 2.48
N VAL A 190 1.55 -13.64 1.22
CA VAL A 190 0.99 -12.35 0.79
C VAL A 190 -0.53 -12.47 0.64
N CYS A 191 -1.29 -11.52 1.19
CA CYS A 191 -2.75 -11.47 1.07
C CYS A 191 -3.17 -10.28 0.20
N ILE A 192 -4.06 -10.53 -0.75
CA ILE A 192 -4.79 -9.48 -1.49
C ILE A 192 -6.27 -9.61 -1.15
N ASP A 193 -6.85 -8.56 -0.60
CA ASP A 193 -8.24 -8.57 -0.15
C ASP A 193 -9.18 -7.86 -1.13
N GLY A 194 -10.45 -8.29 -1.14
CA GLY A 194 -11.52 -7.56 -1.83
C GLY A 194 -11.65 -7.85 -3.32
N LEU A 195 -11.15 -9.00 -3.78
CA LEU A 195 -11.33 -9.41 -5.16
C LEU A 195 -12.82 -9.66 -5.46
N PRO A 196 -13.32 -9.16 -6.61
CA PRO A 196 -14.74 -9.27 -6.96
C PRO A 196 -15.16 -10.71 -7.28
N ALA A 197 -14.22 -11.54 -7.77
CA ALA A 197 -14.44 -12.95 -8.07
C ALA A 197 -13.11 -13.74 -8.03
N ALA A 198 -13.21 -15.07 -7.89
CA ALA A 198 -12.12 -15.99 -8.21
C ALA A 198 -12.19 -16.37 -9.70
N PRO A 199 -11.07 -16.67 -10.37
CA PRO A 199 -11.05 -17.13 -11.75
C PRO A 199 -11.92 -18.37 -11.95
N ALA A 200 -12.68 -18.42 -13.04
CA ALA A 200 -13.53 -19.55 -13.38
C ALA A 200 -12.78 -20.64 -14.17
N SER A 201 -11.59 -20.33 -14.69
CA SER A 201 -10.79 -21.24 -15.52
C SER A 201 -9.30 -20.99 -15.41
N GLN A 202 -8.50 -21.97 -15.83
CA GLN A 202 -7.04 -21.82 -15.93
C GLN A 202 -6.62 -20.69 -16.86
N THR A 203 -7.31 -20.52 -18.00
CA THR A 203 -7.00 -19.42 -18.92
C THR A 203 -7.16 -18.06 -18.23
N GLU A 204 -8.28 -17.87 -17.52
CA GLU A 204 -8.56 -16.63 -16.79
C GLU A 204 -7.55 -16.37 -15.68
N PHE A 205 -7.19 -17.41 -14.91
CA PHE A 205 -6.17 -17.32 -13.87
C PHE A 205 -4.80 -16.91 -14.44
N CYS A 206 -4.34 -17.59 -15.49
CA CYS A 206 -3.01 -17.35 -16.08
C CYS A 206 -2.90 -16.00 -16.79
N SER A 207 -4.01 -15.46 -17.30
CA SER A 207 -4.05 -14.11 -17.87
C SER A 207 -4.42 -13.00 -16.88
N GLY A 208 -4.75 -13.36 -15.63
CA GLY A 208 -5.29 -12.43 -14.65
C GLY A 208 -4.31 -11.32 -14.30
N ALA A 209 -4.76 -10.06 -14.42
CA ALA A 209 -3.93 -8.90 -14.09
C ALA A 209 -3.51 -8.91 -12.61
N ASP A 210 -4.42 -9.29 -11.70
CA ASP A 210 -4.15 -9.36 -10.26
C ASP A 210 -3.12 -10.44 -9.91
N VAL A 211 -3.13 -11.56 -10.66
CA VAL A 211 -2.21 -12.70 -10.50
C VAL A 211 -0.82 -12.35 -11.03
N ASN A 212 -0.75 -11.78 -12.24
CA ASN A 212 0.50 -11.39 -12.88
C ASN A 212 1.15 -10.17 -12.20
N ALA A 213 0.36 -9.28 -11.58
CA ALA A 213 0.87 -8.17 -10.78
C ALA A 213 1.61 -8.62 -9.50
N GLN A 214 1.46 -9.88 -9.07
CA GLN A 214 2.21 -10.42 -7.94
C GLN A 214 3.59 -10.96 -8.33
N LEU A 215 3.86 -11.09 -9.62
CA LEU A 215 5.14 -11.57 -10.10
C LEU A 215 6.14 -10.40 -10.12
N PRO A 216 7.39 -10.62 -9.68
CA PRO A 216 8.45 -9.63 -9.84
C PRO A 216 8.62 -9.21 -11.31
N PRO A 217 9.05 -7.97 -11.58
CA PRO A 217 9.36 -7.54 -12.95
C PRO A 217 10.54 -8.35 -13.52
N GLY A 218 10.49 -8.67 -14.83
CA GLY A 218 11.59 -9.34 -15.53
C GLY A 218 11.64 -10.86 -15.40
N VAL A 219 10.52 -11.50 -15.03
CA VAL A 219 10.43 -12.96 -14.87
C VAL A 219 9.87 -13.66 -16.10
N SER A 220 10.32 -14.89 -16.33
CA SER A 220 9.79 -15.78 -17.38
C SER A 220 8.88 -16.83 -16.75
N ILE A 221 7.61 -16.86 -17.13
CA ILE A 221 6.66 -17.89 -16.69
C ILE A 221 6.98 -19.19 -17.44
N LYS A 222 7.26 -20.27 -16.70
CA LYS A 222 7.54 -21.61 -17.25
C LYS A 222 6.27 -22.44 -17.36
N SER A 223 5.41 -22.35 -16.35
CA SER A 223 4.14 -23.06 -16.32
C SER A 223 3.13 -22.31 -15.48
N CYS A 224 1.86 -22.49 -15.81
CA CYS A 224 0.74 -21.96 -15.06
C CYS A 224 -0.41 -22.97 -15.07
N SER A 225 -0.95 -23.27 -13.89
CA SER A 225 -2.07 -24.18 -13.70
C SER A 225 -3.07 -23.60 -12.72
N PHE A 226 -4.35 -23.99 -12.86
CA PHE A 226 -5.41 -23.60 -11.94
C PHE A 226 -6.41 -24.73 -11.80
N SER A 227 -6.81 -25.03 -10.56
CA SER A 227 -7.82 -26.03 -10.26
C SER A 227 -8.60 -25.65 -9.01
N GLY A 228 -9.93 -25.66 -9.12
CA GLY A 228 -10.83 -25.31 -8.03
C GLY A 228 -10.59 -23.88 -7.54
N ASN A 229 -10.04 -23.76 -6.32
CA ASN A 229 -9.74 -22.49 -5.66
C ASN A 229 -8.25 -22.15 -5.63
N SER A 230 -7.40 -22.95 -6.29
CA SER A 230 -5.96 -22.78 -6.21
C SER A 230 -5.29 -22.76 -7.58
N GLY A 231 -4.34 -21.85 -7.72
CA GLY A 231 -3.49 -21.72 -8.90
C GLY A 231 -2.03 -21.83 -8.57
N THR A 232 -1.22 -22.18 -9.55
CA THR A 232 0.23 -22.29 -9.38
C THR A 232 0.92 -21.75 -10.61
N ILE A 233 1.89 -20.86 -10.40
CA ILE A 233 2.77 -20.34 -11.43
C ILE A 233 4.20 -20.74 -11.10
N THR A 234 4.86 -21.47 -12.00
CA THR A 234 6.31 -21.66 -11.93
C THR A 234 6.95 -20.61 -12.80
N ALA A 235 7.87 -19.83 -12.24
CA ALA A 235 8.54 -18.74 -12.93
C ALA A 235 10.04 -18.76 -12.63
N GLN A 236 10.80 -18.14 -13.54
CA GLN A 236 12.24 -18.04 -13.49
C GLN A 236 12.63 -16.57 -13.52
N ILE A 237 13.35 -16.11 -12.50
CA ILE A 237 14.10 -14.86 -12.57
C ILE A 237 15.30 -15.13 -13.48
N THR A 238 15.54 -14.28 -14.47
CA THR A 238 16.64 -14.47 -15.44
C THR A 238 17.77 -13.45 -15.28
N THR A 239 17.55 -12.37 -14.52
CA THR A 239 18.53 -11.31 -14.25
C THR A 239 18.29 -10.75 -12.85
N PRO A 240 19.32 -10.51 -11.99
CA PRO A 240 20.75 -10.72 -12.20
C PRO A 240 21.23 -12.16 -11.96
N VAL A 241 20.37 -13.04 -11.44
CA VAL A 241 20.68 -14.45 -11.15
C VAL A 241 19.54 -15.32 -11.71
N VAL A 242 19.89 -16.48 -12.27
CA VAL A 242 18.90 -17.47 -12.71
C VAL A 242 18.36 -18.22 -11.49
N LEU A 243 17.09 -18.02 -11.17
CA LEU A 243 16.45 -18.62 -10.00
C LEU A 243 15.03 -19.07 -10.34
N ASP A 244 14.76 -20.36 -10.14
CA ASP A 244 13.43 -20.93 -10.28
C ASP A 244 12.65 -20.81 -8.96
N TYR A 245 11.40 -20.39 -9.08
CA TYR A 245 10.49 -20.26 -7.95
C TYR A 245 9.05 -20.60 -8.38
N THR A 246 8.27 -21.04 -7.41
CA THR A 246 6.87 -21.43 -7.58
C THR A 246 6.01 -20.54 -6.71
N VAL A 247 5.00 -19.92 -7.30
CA VAL A 247 4.00 -19.12 -6.60
C VAL A 247 2.68 -19.88 -6.58
N THR A 248 2.21 -20.19 -5.39
CA THR A 248 0.90 -20.79 -5.14
C THR A 248 -0.09 -19.71 -4.77
N TYR A 249 -1.24 -19.74 -5.41
CA TYR A 249 -2.33 -18.80 -5.25
C TYR A 249 -3.53 -19.56 -4.69
N THR A 250 -4.16 -19.08 -3.61
CA THR A 250 -5.37 -19.68 -3.04
C THR A 250 -6.45 -18.62 -2.85
N PHE A 251 -7.60 -18.82 -3.50
CA PHE A 251 -8.75 -17.94 -3.42
C PHE A 251 -9.68 -18.37 -2.28
N VAL A 252 -9.71 -17.58 -1.22
CA VAL A 252 -10.54 -17.80 -0.03
C VAL A 252 -11.79 -16.94 -0.12
N LYS A 253 -12.96 -17.56 0.03
CA LYS A 253 -14.27 -16.89 0.00
C LYS A 253 -14.75 -16.59 1.42
N ASN A 254 -15.42 -15.44 1.63
CA ASN A 254 -16.28 -15.21 2.82
C ASN A 254 -17.71 -15.71 2.57
#